data_AF-A0A6N7STZ3-F1
#
_entry.id   AF-A0A6N7STZ3-F1
#
_cell.length_a   1.000
_cell.length_b   1.000
_cell.length_c   1.000
_cell.angle_alpha   90.00
_cell.angle_beta   90.00
_cell.angle_gamma   90.00
#
_symmetry.space_group_name_H-M   'P 1'
#
loop_
_entity.id
_entity.type
_entity.pdbx_description
1 polymer ?
#
loop_
_entity_poly.entity_id
_entity_poly.type
_entity_poly.pdbx_seq_one_letter_code
_entity_poly.pdbx_strand_id
1 'polypeptide(L)'
;MISITFVVCVLLGALLYEGAALKKKVAGNEAKKVAISEEIKKEEERTKEIEETKEYMQSDEYAEKVARDKLGLVKNNEIVFKEEK
;
A
#
# COMPACT_ATOMS: atom_id res chain seq x y z
N MET A 1 1.89 -14.50 -59.80
CA MET A 1 2.81 -14.50 -58.64
C MET A 1 2.82 -13.16 -57.92
N ILE A 2 3.01 -12.03 -58.61
CA ILE A 2 3.08 -10.67 -58.00
C ILE A 2 1.85 -10.31 -57.13
N SER A 3 0.64 -10.67 -57.57
CA SER A 3 -0.59 -10.40 -56.80
C SER A 3 -0.65 -11.14 -55.46
N ILE A 4 -0.19 -12.40 -55.43
CA ILE A 4 -0.14 -13.21 -54.22
C ILE A 4 0.90 -12.64 -53.26
N THR A 5 2.08 -12.28 -53.78
CA THR A 5 3.15 -11.66 -52.98
C THR A 5 2.69 -10.35 -52.33
N PHE A 6 1.94 -9.51 -53.06
CA PHE A 6 1.40 -8.27 -52.52
C PHE A 6 0.44 -8.51 -51.35
N VAL A 7 -0.51 -9.45 -51.49
CA VAL A 7 -1.46 -9.79 -50.42
C VAL A 7 -0.74 -10.34 -49.19
N VAL A 8 0.28 -11.18 -49.37
CA VAL A 8 1.10 -11.72 -48.27
C VAL A 8 1.88 -10.60 -47.58
N CYS A 9 2.45 -9.65 -48.31
CA CYS A 9 3.15 -8.51 -47.72
C CYS A 9 2.22 -7.63 -46.87
N VAL A 10 1.00 -7.36 -47.34
CA VAL A 10 0.00 -6.59 -46.58
C VAL A 10 -0.41 -7.32 -45.30
N LEU A 11 -0.67 -8.63 -45.38
CA LEU A 11 -1.01 -9.45 -44.21
C LEU A 11 0.14 -9.47 -43.18
N LEU A 12 1.38 -9.66 -43.63
CA LEU A 12 2.55 -9.64 -42.74
C LEU A 12 2.73 -8.26 -42.08
N GLY A 13 2.54 -7.17 -42.84
CA GLY A 13 2.59 -5.81 -42.29
C GLY A 13 1.55 -5.57 -41.21
N ALA A 14 0.30 -6.01 -41.43
CA ALA A 14 -0.77 -5.91 -40.45
C ALA A 14 -0.46 -6.72 -39.18
N LEU A 15 0.00 -7.97 -39.32
CA LEU A 15 0.38 -8.82 -38.19
C LEU A 15 1.51 -8.22 -37.35
N LEU A 16 2.52 -7.63 -37.99
CA LEU A 16 3.61 -6.96 -37.28
C LEU A 16 3.13 -5.72 -36.52
N TYR A 17 2.23 -4.93 -37.12
CA TYR A 17 1.64 -3.76 -36.47
C TYR A 17 0.80 -4.14 -35.25
N GLU A 18 -0.10 -5.13 -35.40
CA GLU A 18 -0.91 -5.64 -34.31
C GLU A 18 -0.05 -6.27 -33.21
N GLY A 19 0.99 -7.02 -33.58
CA GLY A 19 1.93 -7.61 -32.63
C GLY A 19 2.68 -6.56 -31.81
N ALA A 20 3.13 -5.47 -32.44
CA ALA A 20 3.78 -4.36 -31.75
C ALA A 20 2.81 -3.63 -30.80
N ALA A 21 1.59 -3.35 -31.26
CA ALA A 21 0.55 -2.73 -30.43
C ALA A 21 0.16 -3.62 -29.24
N LEU A 22 0.08 -4.93 -29.44
CA LEU A 22 -0.23 -5.90 -28.40
C LEU A 22 0.88 -5.98 -27.35
N LYS A 23 2.16 -6.02 -27.77
CA LYS A 23 3.31 -5.95 -26.84
C LYS A 23 3.29 -4.70 -25.98
N LYS A 24 2.95 -3.53 -26.56
CA LYS A 24 2.83 -2.27 -25.80
C LYS A 24 1.72 -2.33 -24.75
N LYS A 25 0.56 -2.93 -25.08
CA LYS A 25 -0.54 -3.13 -24.12
C LYS A 25 -0.15 -4.10 -23.00
N VAL A 26 0.55 -5.19 -23.32
CA VAL A 26 1.03 -6.15 -22.33
C VAL A 26 1.99 -5.48 -21.36
N ALA A 27 3.00 -4.77 -21.86
CA ALA A 27 3.96 -4.06 -21.02
C ALA A 27 3.30 -3.00 -20.12
N GLY A 28 2.33 -2.24 -20.65
CA GLY A 28 1.57 -1.27 -19.86
C GLY A 28 0.71 -1.93 -18.78
N ASN A 29 0.14 -3.09 -19.05
CA ASN A 29 -0.64 -3.84 -18.07
C ASN A 29 0.24 -4.48 -16.99
N GLU A 30 1.44 -4.97 -17.33
CA GLU A 30 2.40 -5.46 -16.34
C GLU A 30 2.84 -4.34 -15.40
N ALA A 31 3.19 -3.16 -15.93
CA ALA A 31 3.53 -2.00 -15.10
C ALA A 31 2.39 -1.62 -14.14
N LYS A 32 1.15 -1.62 -14.62
CA LYS A 32 -0.04 -1.38 -13.78
C LYS A 32 -0.21 -2.44 -12.70
N LYS A 33 0.02 -3.72 -13.01
CA LYS A 33 -0.06 -4.81 -12.03
C LYS A 33 0.97 -4.65 -10.92
N VAL A 34 2.20 -4.27 -11.28
CA VAL A 34 3.27 -4.04 -10.29
C VAL A 34 2.89 -2.87 -9.38
N ALA A 35 2.49 -1.73 -9.96
CA ALA A 35 2.08 -0.55 -9.18
C ALA A 35 0.91 -0.85 -8.23
N ILE A 36 -0.13 -1.53 -8.72
CA ILE A 36 -1.29 -1.92 -7.88
C ILE A 36 -0.87 -2.89 -6.77
N SER A 37 0.02 -3.84 -7.06
CA SER A 37 0.54 -4.77 -6.05
C SER A 37 1.34 -4.06 -4.96
N GLU A 38 2.13 -3.05 -5.32
CA GLU A 38 2.84 -2.21 -4.36
C GLU A 38 1.89 -1.38 -3.50
N GLU A 39 0.85 -0.79 -4.08
CA GLU A 39 -0.18 -0.07 -3.34
C GLU A 39 -0.93 -0.97 -2.35
N ILE A 40 -1.28 -2.19 -2.77
CA ILE A 40 -1.94 -3.17 -1.89
C ILE A 40 -1.05 -3.50 -0.69
N LYS A 41 0.23 -3.81 -0.91
CA LYS A 41 1.16 -4.12 0.19
C LYS A 41 1.30 -2.96 1.17
N LYS A 42 1.42 -1.74 0.66
CA LYS A 42 1.49 -0.55 1.50
C LYS A 42 0.22 -0.37 2.33
N GLU A 43 -0.95 -0.60 1.75
CA GLU A 43 -2.22 -0.44 2.48
C GLU A 43 -2.43 -1.58 3.50
N GLU A 44 -1.98 -2.80 3.20
CA GLU A 44 -1.95 -3.90 4.17
C GLU A 44 -1.03 -3.60 5.36
N GLU A 45 0.16 -3.03 5.12
CA GLU A 45 1.09 -2.60 6.17
C GLU A 45 0.47 -1.51 7.05
N ARG A 46 -0.11 -0.48 6.43
CA ARG A 46 -0.85 0.57 7.17
C ARG A 46 -2.01 0.01 7.98
N THR A 47 -2.70 -1.00 7.47
CA THR A 47 -3.81 -1.65 8.18
C THR A 47 -3.30 -2.35 9.44
N LYS A 48 -2.16 -3.05 9.36
CA LYS A 48 -1.52 -3.67 10.54
C LYS A 48 -1.09 -2.64 11.57
N GLU A 49 -0.44 -1.55 11.16
CA GLU A 49 -0.05 -0.47 12.07
C GLU A 49 -1.24 0.14 12.80
N ILE A 50 -2.37 0.31 12.10
CA ILE A 50 -3.62 0.81 12.68
C ILE A 50 -4.18 -0.20 13.69
N GLU A 51 -4.12 -1.49 13.38
CA GLU A 51 -4.60 -2.55 14.27
C GLU A 51 -3.76 -2.63 15.55
N GLU A 52 -2.42 -2.58 15.44
CA GLU A 52 -1.52 -2.51 16.60
C GLU A 52 -1.77 -1.26 17.44
N THR A 53 -1.95 -0.10 16.80
CA THR A 53 -2.27 1.15 17.50
C THR A 53 -3.60 1.05 18.23
N LYS A 54 -4.61 0.46 17.60
CA LYS A 54 -5.93 0.24 18.20
C LYS A 54 -5.82 -0.65 19.43
N GLU A 55 -5.06 -1.74 19.32
CA GLU A 55 -4.85 -2.68 20.43
C GLU A 55 -4.12 -1.99 21.60
N TYR A 56 -3.09 -1.20 21.30
CA TYR A 56 -2.40 -0.36 22.29
C TYR A 56 -3.36 0.62 22.97
N MET A 57 -4.21 1.32 22.21
CA MET A 57 -5.19 2.26 22.77
C MET A 57 -6.26 1.58 23.64
N GLN A 58 -6.54 0.30 23.41
CA GLN A 58 -7.45 -0.49 24.23
C GLN A 58 -6.79 -1.09 25.47
N SER A 59 -5.45 -1.05 25.56
CA SER A 59 -4.71 -1.56 26.70
C SER A 59 -4.91 -0.71 27.95
N ASP A 60 -4.82 -1.37 29.11
CA ASP A 60 -4.83 -0.71 30.42
C ASP A 60 -3.66 0.28 30.55
N GLU A 61 -2.53 0.05 29.87
CA GLU A 61 -1.38 0.95 29.86
C GLU A 61 -1.74 2.32 29.27
N TYR A 62 -2.47 2.33 28.15
CA TYR A 62 -2.95 3.57 27.56
C TYR A 62 -3.98 4.26 28.47
N ALA A 63 -4.90 3.49 29.06
CA ALA A 63 -5.87 4.03 30.01
C ALA A 63 -5.19 4.66 31.25
N GLU A 64 -4.18 4.00 31.81
CA GLU A 64 -3.37 4.50 32.91
C GLU A 64 -2.62 5.78 32.54
N LYS A 65 -2.01 5.82 31.35
CA LYS A 65 -1.32 7.01 30.85
C LYS A 65 -2.28 8.19 30.70
N VAL A 66 -3.46 7.96 30.10
CA VAL A 66 -4.49 9.00 29.96
C VAL A 66 -5.03 9.44 31.33
N ALA A 67 -5.23 8.52 32.26
CA ALA A 67 -5.65 8.82 33.63
C ALA A 67 -4.60 9.66 34.37
N ARG A 68 -3.32 9.35 34.22
CA ARG A 68 -2.22 10.15 34.77
C ARG A 68 -2.17 11.53 34.16
N ASP A 69 -2.20 11.63 32.84
CA ASP A 69 -2.04 12.90 32.12
C ASP A 69 -3.24 13.83 32.30
N LYS A 70 -4.47 13.29 32.28
CA LYS A 70 -5.70 14.10 32.36
C LYS A 70 -6.22 14.31 33.77
N LEU A 71 -6.15 13.27 34.60
CA LEU A 71 -6.74 13.29 35.95
C LEU A 71 -5.69 13.41 37.05
N GLY A 72 -4.40 13.39 36.71
CA GLY A 72 -3.32 13.41 37.70
C GLY A 72 -3.30 12.16 38.57
N LEU A 73 -3.94 11.07 38.12
CA LEU A 73 -4.03 9.83 38.88
C LEU A 73 -2.69 9.10 38.87
N VAL A 74 -2.30 8.59 40.04
CA VAL A 74 -1.05 7.85 40.25
C VAL A 74 -1.36 6.56 40.98
N LYS A 75 -0.52 5.53 40.78
CA LYS A 75 -0.73 4.25 41.46
C LYS A 75 -0.49 4.43 42.95
N ASN A 76 -1.18 3.62 43.77
CA ASN A 76 -1.08 3.69 45.23
C ASN A 76 0.36 3.54 45.78
N ASN A 77 1.28 2.99 45.00
CA ASN A 77 2.67 2.75 45.37
C ASN A 77 3.66 3.73 44.69
N GLU A 78 3.21 4.81 44.06
CA GLU A 78 4.08 5.81 43.43
C GLU A 78 4.28 7.06 44.29
N ILE A 79 5.53 7.54 44.36
CA ILE A 79 5.89 8.81 45.01
C ILE A 79 6.01 9.88 43.92
N VAL A 80 5.18 10.92 44.00
CA VAL A 80 5.17 12.04 43.03
C VAL A 80 6.00 13.19 43.57
N PHE A 81 7.06 13.57 42.86
CA PHE A 81 7.82 14.80 43.14
C PHE A 81 7.23 15.94 42.30
N LYS A 82 6.75 16.99 42.96
CA LYS A 82 6.38 18.26 42.31
C LYS A 82 7.44 19.29 42.69
N GLU A 83 7.97 20.01 41.70
CA GLU A 83 8.86 21.15 41.96
C GLU A 83 8.06 22.24 42.68
N GLU A 84 8.57 22.69 43.84
CA GLU A 84 8.06 23.90 44.50
C GLU A 84 8.47 25.11 43.65
N LYS A 85 7.49 25.95 43.31
CA LYS A 85 7.73 27.31 42.79
C LYS A 85 7.87 28.29 43.94
#